data_AF-A0A1J6IP11-F1
#
_entry.id   AF-A0A1J6IP11-F1
#
_cell.length_a   1.000
_cell.length_b   1.000
_cell.length_c   1.000
_cell.angle_alpha   90.00
_cell.angle_beta   90.00
_cell.angle_gamma   90.00
#
_symmetry.space_group_name_H-M   'P 1'
#
loop_
_entity.id
_entity.type
_entity.pdbx_description
1 polymer ?
#
loop_
_entity_poly.entity_id
_entity_poly.type
_entity_poly.pdbx_seq_one_letter_code
_entity_poly.pdbx_strand_id
1 'polypeptide(L)'
;RGKRITKPPIWLKDYVTSKSNAHTCSYSISNYVEYGHLSTGYQEYLIFFSAPTELKNFKEASQDQKWIEAMQQEVNALKQNQTWELVDLPKGKQAVGSK
;
A
#
# COMPACT_ATOMS: atom_id res chain seq x y z
N ARG A 1 12.64 11.05 -21.80
CA ARG A 1 11.71 11.21 -20.65
C ARG A 1 11.10 12.61 -20.75
N GLY A 2 9.82 12.74 -21.09
CA GLY A 2 9.19 14.06 -21.30
C GLY A 2 9.00 14.81 -19.98
N LYS A 3 9.53 16.03 -19.87
CA LYS A 3 9.25 16.94 -18.75
C LYS A 3 7.85 17.53 -18.94
N ARG A 4 6.81 16.79 -18.56
CA ARG A 4 5.45 17.35 -18.49
C ARG A 4 5.43 18.34 -17.33
N ILE A 5 5.23 19.62 -17.65
CA ILE A 5 5.09 20.68 -16.65
C ILE A 5 3.67 20.57 -16.08
N THR A 6 3.54 20.13 -14.83
CA THR A 6 2.25 20.06 -14.14
C THR A 6 1.93 21.43 -13.56
N LYS A 7 0.78 21.99 -13.94
CA LYS A 7 0.21 23.18 -13.29
C LYS A 7 -0.69 22.72 -12.15
N PRO A 8 -0.71 23.42 -10.99
CA PRO A 8 -1.63 23.07 -9.91
C PRO A 8 -3.09 23.24 -10.35
N PRO A 9 -4.01 22.44 -9.79
CA PRO A 9 -5.44 22.61 -10.04
C PRO A 9 -5.93 24.01 -9.64
N ILE A 10 -6.94 24.53 -10.35
CA ILE A 10 -7.48 25.89 -10.14
C ILE A 10 -8.00 26.10 -8.71
N TRP A 11 -8.64 25.07 -8.14
CA TRP A 11 -9.24 25.09 -6.79
C TRP A 11 -8.20 25.15 -5.65
N LEU A 12 -6.92 24.91 -5.93
CA LEU A 12 -5.89 24.92 -4.89
C LEU A 12 -5.65 26.33 -4.31
N LYS A 13 -6.13 27.38 -4.99
CA LYS A 13 -6.03 28.77 -4.53
C LYS A 13 -6.92 29.07 -3.33
N ASP A 14 -7.97 28.28 -3.14
CA ASP A 14 -8.95 28.49 -2.07
C ASP A 14 -8.47 27.89 -0.73
N TYR A 15 -7.33 27.19 -0.75
CA TYR A 15 -6.74 26.52 0.40
C TYR A 15 -5.40 27.16 0.77
N VAL A 16 -5.12 27.26 2.07
CA VAL A 16 -3.79 27.62 2.56
C VAL A 16 -2.86 26.45 2.29
N THR A 17 -2.03 26.52 1.24
CA THR A 17 -1.06 25.47 0.91
C THR A 17 0.37 25.90 1.21
N SER A 18 1.06 25.14 2.05
CA SER A 18 2.49 25.28 2.32
C SER A 18 3.30 24.57 1.23
N LYS A 19 4.33 25.22 0.67
CA LYS A 19 5.15 24.64 -0.40
C LYS A 19 5.98 23.47 0.16
N SER A 20 5.54 22.22 -0.01
CA SER A 20 6.30 21.04 0.44
C SER A 20 7.11 20.39 -0.68
N ASN A 21 8.24 19.80 -0.29
CA ASN A 21 9.04 18.93 -1.15
C ASN A 21 8.21 17.71 -1.59
N ALA A 22 8.43 17.24 -2.81
CA ALA A 22 7.64 16.24 -3.54
C ALA A 22 7.56 14.83 -2.91
N HIS A 23 8.09 14.63 -1.69
CA HIS A 23 8.17 13.34 -1.01
C HIS A 23 7.26 13.22 0.22
N THR A 24 6.61 14.30 0.67
CA THR A 24 5.70 14.25 1.84
C THR A 24 4.42 15.06 1.60
N CYS A 25 3.28 14.47 1.97
CA CYS A 25 2.00 15.16 1.99
C CYS A 25 2.05 16.30 3.03
N SER A 26 1.87 17.55 2.60
CA SER A 26 1.97 18.72 3.49
C SER A 26 0.88 18.73 4.58
N TYR A 27 -0.24 18.04 4.33
CA TYR A 27 -1.39 17.93 5.24
C TYR A 27 -1.79 16.46 5.36
N SER A 28 -0.97 15.66 6.04
CA SER A 28 -1.38 14.29 6.34
C SER A 28 -2.64 14.32 7.19
N ILE A 29 -3.69 13.60 6.76
CA ILE A 29 -4.94 13.51 7.52
C ILE A 29 -4.70 12.97 8.93
N SER A 30 -3.67 12.13 9.12
CA SER A 30 -3.23 11.63 10.42
C SER A 30 -2.92 12.73 11.45
N ASN A 31 -2.59 13.95 10.99
CA ASN A 31 -2.30 15.07 11.89
C ASN A 31 -3.57 15.74 12.44
N TYR A 32 -4.73 15.46 11.85
CA TYR A 32 -6.02 16.07 12.19
C TYR A 32 -7.08 15.04 12.61
N VAL A 33 -6.77 13.75 12.51
CA VAL A 33 -7.64 12.68 13.02
C VAL A 33 -7.42 12.54 14.52
N GLU A 34 -8.39 12.99 15.30
CA GLU A 34 -8.40 12.85 16.76
C GLU A 34 -9.43 11.82 17.19
N TYR A 35 -9.00 10.86 18.00
CA TYR A 35 -9.87 9.79 18.54
C TYR A 35 -10.37 10.09 19.97
N GLY A 36 -9.99 11.22 20.55
CA GLY A 36 -10.26 11.59 21.95
C GLY A 36 -11.74 11.67 22.34
N HIS A 37 -12.63 11.90 21.36
CA HIS A 37 -14.08 11.94 21.59
C HIS A 37 -14.77 10.57 21.55
N LEU A 38 -14.05 9.52 21.14
CA LEU A 38 -14.58 8.16 21.06
C LEU A 38 -14.52 7.47 22.43
N SER A 39 -15.38 6.46 22.63
CA SER A 39 -15.31 5.64 23.83
C SER A 39 -13.99 4.87 23.89
N THR A 40 -13.48 4.61 25.09
CA THR A 40 -12.22 3.88 25.29
C THR A 40 -12.22 2.53 24.59
N GLY A 41 -13.32 1.77 24.68
CA GLY A 41 -13.42 0.47 24.00
C GLY A 41 -13.37 0.57 22.46
N TYR A 42 -13.88 1.66 21.88
CA TYR A 42 -13.79 1.86 20.43
C TYR A 42 -12.41 2.38 20.01
N GLN A 43 -11.74 3.17 20.86
CA GLN A 43 -10.35 3.56 20.64
C GLN A 43 -9.42 2.35 20.59
N GLU A 44 -9.54 1.42 21.54
CA GLU A 44 -8.77 0.17 21.58
C GLU A 44 -8.99 -0.67 20.31
N TYR A 45 -10.26 -0.80 19.89
CA TYR A 45 -10.61 -1.45 18.64
C TYR A 45 -9.92 -0.81 17.44
N LEU A 46 -9.99 0.52 17.29
CA LEU A 46 -9.33 1.22 16.18
C LEU A 46 -7.81 1.06 16.19
N ILE A 47 -7.18 1.18 17.37
CA ILE A 47 -5.73 0.99 17.52
C ILE A 47 -5.33 -0.41 17.06
N PHE A 48 -6.11 -1.44 17.41
CA PHE A 48 -5.83 -2.79 16.96
C PHE A 48 -5.74 -2.93 15.43
N PHE A 49 -6.58 -2.20 14.67
CA PHE A 49 -6.51 -2.19 13.20
C PHE A 49 -5.44 -1.26 12.65
N SER A 50 -5.20 -0.11 13.27
CA SER A 50 -4.26 0.90 12.74
C SER A 50 -2.82 0.72 13.20
N ALA A 51 -2.57 -0.03 14.26
CA ALA A 51 -1.24 -0.26 14.81
C ALA A 51 -0.32 -1.12 13.93
N PRO A 52 -0.79 -2.18 13.25
CA PRO A 52 0.05 -2.94 12.33
C PRO A 52 0.56 -2.04 11.20
N THR A 53 1.89 -1.91 11.12
CA THR A 53 2.52 -1.17 10.02
C THR A 53 2.71 -2.11 8.84
N GLU A 54 2.21 -1.71 7.67
CA GLU A 54 2.46 -2.44 6.42
C GLU A 54 3.96 -2.44 6.11
N LEU A 55 4.47 -3.62 5.75
CA LEU A 55 5.87 -3.79 5.35
C LEU A 55 6.07 -3.14 3.99
N LYS A 56 7.15 -2.36 3.86
CA LYS A 56 7.33 -1.47 2.70
C LYS A 56 8.02 -2.13 1.52
N ASN A 57 8.63 -3.30 1.74
CA ASN A 57 9.37 -4.01 0.71
C ASN A 57 9.20 -5.52 0.82
N PHE A 58 9.41 -6.20 -0.31
CA PHE A 58 9.30 -7.65 -0.41
C PHE A 58 10.25 -8.38 0.54
N LYS A 59 11.47 -7.87 0.74
CA LYS A 59 12.46 -8.54 1.58
C LYS A 59 11.98 -8.65 3.02
N GLU A 60 11.42 -7.57 3.58
CA GLU A 60 10.79 -7.57 4.89
C GLU A 60 9.55 -8.47 4.92
N ALA A 61 8.66 -8.36 3.94
CA ALA A 61 7.44 -9.17 3.88
C ALA A 61 7.71 -10.68 3.76
N SER A 62 8.75 -11.06 3.01
CA SER A 62 9.14 -12.46 2.82
C SER A 62 9.69 -13.13 4.07
N GLN A 63 10.02 -12.37 5.11
CA GLN A 63 10.51 -12.88 6.40
C GLN A 63 9.43 -12.85 7.49
N ASP A 64 8.32 -12.16 7.26
CA ASP A 64 7.20 -12.10 8.19
C ASP A 64 6.29 -13.32 8.00
N GLN A 65 6.14 -14.08 9.08
CA GLN A 65 5.36 -15.31 9.10
C GLN A 65 3.89 -15.09 8.67
N LYS A 66 3.27 -13.97 9.06
CA LYS A 66 1.87 -13.67 8.69
C LYS A 66 1.72 -13.46 7.19
N TRP A 67 2.70 -12.78 6.58
CA TRP A 67 2.72 -12.55 5.14
C TRP A 67 3.01 -13.82 4.36
N ILE A 68 3.90 -14.69 4.86
CA ILE A 68 4.17 -16.01 4.27
C ILE A 68 2.89 -16.86 4.28
N GLU A 69 2.19 -16.91 5.41
CA GLU A 69 0.93 -17.65 5.55
C GLU A 69 -0.15 -17.12 4.61
N ALA A 70 -0.34 -15.80 4.54
CA ALA A 70 -1.29 -15.18 3.63
C ALA A 70 -0.96 -15.48 2.16
N MET A 71 0.32 -15.41 1.78
CA MET A 71 0.76 -15.73 0.42
C MET A 71 0.50 -17.21 0.08
N GLN A 72 0.74 -18.11 1.02
CA GLN A 72 0.46 -19.53 0.83
C GLN A 72 -1.05 -19.81 0.68
N GLN A 73 -1.89 -19.12 1.45
CA GLN A 73 -3.35 -19.20 1.33
C GLN A 73 -3.82 -18.74 -0.05
N GLU A 74 -3.29 -17.62 -0.55
CA GLU A 74 -3.61 -17.11 -1.88
C GLU A 74 -3.20 -18.11 -2.97
N VAL A 75 -1.97 -18.63 -2.92
CA VAL A 75 -1.50 -19.65 -3.87
C VAL A 75 -2.40 -20.90 -3.85
N ASN A 76 -2.83 -21.32 -2.67
CA ASN A 76 -3.74 -22.45 -2.53
C ASN A 76 -5.13 -22.15 -3.11
N ALA A 77 -5.68 -20.96 -2.87
CA ALA A 77 -6.96 -20.54 -3.43
C ALA A 77 -6.92 -20.48 -4.96
N LEU A 78 -5.84 -19.97 -5.55
CA LEU A 78 -5.64 -19.93 -7.00
C LEU A 78 -5.61 -21.33 -7.63
N LYS A 79 -4.96 -22.29 -6.96
CA LYS A 79 -4.96 -23.71 -7.37
C LYS A 79 -6.34 -24.34 -7.27
N GLN A 80 -7.06 -24.10 -6.17
CA GLN A 80 -8.41 -24.63 -5.96
C GLN A 80 -9.40 -24.09 -7.00
N ASN A 81 -9.29 -22.80 -7.33
CA ASN A 81 -10.14 -22.16 -8.34
C ASN A 81 -9.73 -22.50 -9.78
N GLN A 82 -8.70 -23.34 -9.99
CA GLN A 82 -8.15 -23.71 -11.30
C GLN A 82 -7.88 -22.51 -12.22
N THR A 83 -7.64 -21.34 -11.63
CA THR A 83 -7.51 -20.09 -12.39
C THR A 83 -6.05 -19.86 -12.80
N TRP A 84 -5.10 -20.51 -12.10
CA TRP A 84 -3.67 -20.40 -12.33
C TRP A 84 -3.05 -21.80 -12.39
N GLU A 85 -2.24 -22.03 -13.42
CA GLU A 85 -1.40 -23.21 -13.57
C GLU A 85 0.06 -22.76 -13.62
N LEU A 86 0.93 -23.45 -12.90
CA LEU A 86 2.37 -23.22 -12.98
C LEU A 86 2.89 -23.93 -14.24
N VAL A 87 3.32 -23.17 -15.23
CA VAL A 87 3.84 -23.69 -16.51
C VAL A 87 5.27 -23.21 -16.71
N ASP A 88 6.12 -24.06 -17.29
CA ASP A 88 7.47 -23.69 -17.68
C ASP A 88 7.46 -22.56 -18.71
N LEU A 89 8.51 -21.73 -18.69
CA LEU A 89 8.65 -20.63 -19.64
C LEU A 89 8.70 -21.19 -21.08
N PRO A 90 7.76 -20.82 -21.97
CA PRO A 90 7.76 -21.36 -23.33
C PRO A 90 8.99 -20.90 -24.11
N LYS A 91 9.50 -21.79 -24.98
CA LYS A 91 10.68 -21.49 -25.82
C LYS A 91 10.48 -20.18 -26.59
N GLY A 92 11.47 -19.29 -26.51
CA GLY A 92 11.46 -18.00 -27.20
C GLY A 92 10.63 -16.91 -26.51
N LYS A 93 10.05 -17.17 -25.33
CA LYS A 93 9.46 -16.14 -24.48
C LYS A 93 10.46 -15.71 -23.41
N GLN A 94 10.33 -14.46 -22.98
CA GLN A 94 11.10 -13.90 -21.87
C GLN A 94 10.19 -13.83 -20.66
N ALA A 95 10.68 -14.28 -19.50
CA ALA A 95 10.02 -14.03 -18.24
C ALA A 95 9.98 -12.51 -18.00
N VAL A 96 8.83 -12.01 -17.55
CA VAL A 96 8.73 -10.60 -17.16
C VAL A 96 9.52 -10.45 -15.86
N GLY A 97 10.70 -9.85 -15.94
CA GLY A 97 11.48 -9.52 -14.76
C GLY A 97 10.76 -8.41 -13.97
N SER A 98 10.55 -8.64 -12.67
CA SER A 98 10.19 -7.57 -11.75
C SER A 98 11.46 -6.82 -11.38
N LYS A 99 11.47 -5.50 -11.56
CA LYS A 99 12.51 -4.61 -11.01
C LYS A 99 12.08 -4.06 -9.66
#